data_AF-A0A1B8NUW4-F1
#
_entry.id   AF-A0A1B8NUW4-F1
#
_cell.length_a   1.000
_cell.length_b   1.000
_cell.length_c   1.000
_cell.angle_alpha   90.00
_cell.angle_beta   90.00
_cell.angle_gamma   90.00
#
_symmetry.space_group_name_H-M   'P 1'
#
loop_
_entity.id
_entity.type
_entity.pdbx_description
1 polymer ?
#
loop_
_entity_poly.entity_id
_entity_poly.type
_entity_poly.pdbx_seq_one_letter_code
_entity_poly.pdbx_strand_id
1 'polypeptide(L)'
;MMAVQFRSQRTRNLVVLVPTIANTFFARVIGGIQEAAQRRGYGILLCNTLGDERTEQAYAGMVSTRQADGLIQLRAYDPFTSLNGESRPPMVNACEVLDEAPCPTVKLDNRAAARTVTEHLLSLGHRRIGMIKGRAIAP
;
A
#
# COMPACT_ATOMS: atom_id res chain seq x y z
N MET A 1 -29.82 -18.16 -2.95
CA MET A 1 -29.90 -17.01 -3.88
C MET A 1 -28.49 -16.54 -4.22
N MET A 2 -27.83 -17.17 -5.21
CA MET A 2 -26.53 -16.73 -5.76
C MET A 2 -26.70 -16.64 -7.28
N ALA A 3 -27.39 -15.63 -7.78
CA ALA A 3 -27.61 -15.47 -9.22
C ALA A 3 -28.02 -14.04 -9.61
N VAL A 4 -27.19 -13.03 -9.30
CA VAL A 4 -27.29 -11.68 -9.94
C VAL A 4 -25.91 -11.04 -10.18
N GLN A 5 -24.81 -11.61 -9.68
CA GLN A 5 -23.52 -10.90 -9.69
C GLN A 5 -22.86 -10.81 -11.08
N PHE A 6 -23.37 -11.52 -12.08
CA PHE A 6 -22.88 -11.46 -13.46
C PHE A 6 -23.32 -10.23 -14.26
N ARG A 7 -24.25 -9.40 -13.76
CA ARG A 7 -24.61 -8.11 -14.39
C ARG A 7 -23.86 -6.91 -13.82
N SER A 8 -23.16 -7.09 -12.70
CA SER A 8 -22.30 -6.08 -12.09
C SER A 8 -20.87 -6.34 -12.55
N GLN A 9 -20.25 -5.44 -13.31
CA GLN A 9 -18.79 -5.48 -13.57
C GLN A 9 -17.94 -5.20 -12.32
N ARG A 10 -18.56 -5.12 -11.13
CA ARG A 10 -17.90 -4.91 -9.84
C ARG A 10 -18.02 -6.13 -8.94
N THR A 11 -16.87 -6.58 -8.46
CA THR A 11 -16.70 -7.65 -7.46
C THR A 11 -16.95 -7.16 -6.04
N ARG A 12 -16.81 -5.84 -5.80
CA ARG A 12 -16.78 -5.22 -4.47
C ARG A 12 -15.66 -5.75 -3.58
N ASN A 13 -14.54 -6.17 -4.18
CA ASN A 13 -13.36 -6.61 -3.45
C ASN A 13 -12.16 -5.74 -3.82
N LEU A 14 -11.34 -5.40 -2.82
CA LEU A 14 -10.04 -4.75 -3.00
C LEU A 14 -8.93 -5.71 -2.57
N VAL A 15 -7.86 -5.82 -3.37
CA VAL A 15 -6.65 -6.51 -2.94
C VAL A 15 -5.79 -5.55 -2.12
N VAL A 16 -5.29 -6.01 -0.98
CA VAL A 16 -4.36 -5.25 -0.13
C VAL A 16 -3.08 -6.07 0.02
N LEU A 17 -1.99 -5.59 -0.57
CA LEU A 17 -0.67 -6.20 -0.48
C LEU A 17 0.11 -5.53 0.65
N VAL A 18 0.55 -6.34 1.63
CA VAL A 18 1.32 -5.88 2.76
C VAL A 18 2.63 -6.67 2.88
N PRO A 19 3.79 -6.01 3.04
CA PRO A 19 5.07 -6.72 3.14
C PRO A 19 5.13 -7.59 4.41
N THR A 20 4.59 -7.16 5.54
CA THR A 20 4.43 -8.04 6.71
C THR A 20 3.27 -7.63 7.62
N ILE A 21 2.37 -8.57 7.94
CA ILE A 21 1.29 -8.35 8.94
C ILE A 21 1.81 -8.29 10.38
N ALA A 22 3.02 -8.78 10.62
CA ALA A 22 3.60 -8.81 11.97
C ALA A 22 4.04 -7.43 12.47
N ASN A 23 4.16 -6.44 11.57
CA ASN A 23 4.52 -5.07 11.94
C ASN A 23 3.27 -4.29 12.39
N THR A 24 3.29 -3.81 13.62
CA THR A 24 2.20 -3.06 14.26
C THR A 24 1.81 -1.78 13.54
N PHE A 25 2.73 -1.18 12.76
CA PHE A 25 2.41 -0.06 11.87
C PHE A 25 1.38 -0.47 10.82
N PHE A 26 1.60 -1.58 10.11
CA PHE A 26 0.68 -2.03 9.06
C PHE A 26 -0.65 -2.50 9.64
N ALA A 27 -0.68 -3.07 10.85
CA ALA A 27 -1.95 -3.46 11.49
C ALA A 27 -2.94 -2.29 11.60
N ARG A 28 -2.45 -1.09 11.96
CA ARG A 28 -3.30 0.13 12.04
C ARG A 28 -3.74 0.60 10.66
N VAL A 29 -2.86 0.54 9.67
CA VAL A 29 -3.18 0.91 8.27
C VAL A 29 -4.24 -0.03 7.70
N ILE A 30 -4.09 -1.34 7.88
CA ILE A 30 -5.04 -2.36 7.45
C ILE A 30 -6.40 -2.13 8.12
N GLY A 31 -6.43 -1.84 9.41
CA GLY A 31 -7.67 -1.49 10.12
C GLY A 31 -8.39 -0.30 9.50
N GLY A 32 -7.66 0.77 9.18
CA GLY A 32 -8.23 1.95 8.52
C GLY A 32 -8.73 1.67 7.09
N ILE A 33 -7.99 0.85 6.32
CA ILE A 33 -8.41 0.39 4.98
C ILE A 33 -9.72 -0.41 5.09
N GLN A 34 -9.77 -1.39 6.01
CA GLN A 34 -10.94 -2.23 6.21
C GLN A 34 -12.18 -1.40 6.58
N GLU A 35 -12.05 -0.47 7.53
CA GLU A 35 -13.15 0.41 7.94
C GLU A 35 -13.64 1.30 6.79
N ALA A 36 -12.72 1.88 6.02
CA ALA A 36 -13.05 2.73 4.88
C ALA A 36 -13.70 1.95 3.71
N ALA A 37 -13.25 0.72 3.46
CA ALA A 37 -13.80 -0.18 2.44
C ALA A 37 -15.20 -0.65 2.85
N GLN A 38 -15.37 -1.10 4.10
CA GLN A 38 -16.64 -1.61 4.62
C GLN A 38 -17.74 -0.56 4.55
N ARG A 39 -17.45 0.70 4.94
CA ARG A 39 -18.41 1.82 4.81
C ARG A 39 -18.90 2.06 3.38
N ARG A 40 -18.15 1.62 2.38
CA ARG A 40 -18.48 1.74 0.95
C ARG A 40 -19.01 0.44 0.34
N GLY A 41 -19.23 -0.58 1.17
CA GLY A 41 -19.71 -1.90 0.73
C GLY A 41 -18.64 -2.74 0.03
N TYR A 42 -17.35 -2.47 0.27
CA TYR A 42 -16.24 -3.28 -0.24
C TYR A 42 -15.70 -4.24 0.83
N GLY A 43 -15.34 -5.45 0.42
CA GLY A 43 -14.47 -6.35 1.16
C GLY A 43 -13.00 -6.13 0.82
N ILE A 44 -12.10 -6.66 1.66
CA ILE A 44 -10.66 -6.65 1.40
C ILE A 44 -10.11 -8.08 1.35
N LEU A 45 -9.20 -8.32 0.42
CA LEU A 45 -8.38 -9.52 0.29
C LEU A 45 -6.96 -9.16 0.69
N LEU A 46 -6.59 -9.48 1.92
CA LEU A 46 -5.28 -9.17 2.48
C LEU A 46 -4.26 -10.25 2.10
N CYS A 47 -3.13 -9.84 1.53
CA CYS A 47 -2.02 -10.72 1.22
C CYS A 47 -0.74 -10.28 1.94
N ASN A 48 -0.19 -11.17 2.75
CA ASN A 48 1.09 -11.01 3.42
C ASN A 48 2.23 -11.44 2.48
N THR A 49 2.84 -10.49 1.77
CA THR A 49 3.68 -10.75 0.59
C THR A 49 5.11 -11.09 0.95
N LEU A 50 5.59 -10.70 2.14
CA LEU A 50 6.98 -10.88 2.58
C LEU A 50 8.02 -10.25 1.62
N GLY A 51 7.61 -9.30 0.79
CA GLY A 51 8.46 -8.69 -0.25
C GLY A 51 8.62 -9.54 -1.52
N ASP A 52 7.95 -10.69 -1.63
CA ASP A 52 8.07 -11.55 -2.80
C ASP A 52 7.30 -10.98 -4.01
N GLU A 53 8.05 -10.52 -5.01
CA GLU A 53 7.52 -9.89 -6.22
C GLU A 53 6.56 -10.80 -7.00
N ARG A 54 6.84 -12.11 -7.03
CA ARG A 54 6.00 -13.09 -7.74
C ARG A 54 4.63 -13.21 -7.09
N THR A 55 4.60 -13.26 -5.76
CA THR A 55 3.37 -13.24 -4.97
C THR A 55 2.58 -11.98 -5.26
N GLU A 56 3.22 -10.83 -5.26
CA GLU A 56 2.54 -9.56 -5.52
C GLU A 56 1.96 -9.46 -6.93
N GLN A 57 2.72 -9.89 -7.95
CA GLN A 57 2.24 -9.97 -9.33
C GLN A 57 1.05 -10.93 -9.45
N ALA A 58 1.09 -12.09 -8.79
CA ALA A 58 0.01 -13.07 -8.81
C ALA A 58 -1.30 -12.50 -8.23
N TYR A 59 -1.23 -11.82 -7.08
CA TYR A 59 -2.40 -11.21 -6.46
C TYR A 59 -2.85 -9.93 -7.19
N ALA A 60 -1.93 -9.15 -7.74
CA ALA A 60 -2.27 -8.01 -8.61
C ALA A 60 -3.02 -8.47 -9.87
N GLY A 61 -2.71 -9.66 -10.39
CA GLY A 61 -3.42 -10.31 -11.49
C GLY A 61 -4.91 -10.55 -11.23
N MET A 62 -5.35 -10.61 -9.97
CA MET A 62 -6.78 -10.67 -9.62
C MET A 62 -7.53 -9.41 -10.07
N VAL A 63 -6.87 -8.26 -10.08
CA VAL A 63 -7.48 -7.01 -10.58
C VAL A 63 -7.56 -7.04 -12.10
N SER A 64 -6.48 -7.48 -12.77
CA SER A 64 -6.44 -7.62 -14.23
C SER A 64 -7.49 -8.61 -14.76
N THR A 65 -7.74 -9.69 -14.02
CA THR A 65 -8.74 -10.72 -14.36
C THR A 65 -10.15 -10.41 -13.84
N ARG A 66 -10.39 -9.20 -13.30
CA ARG A 66 -11.68 -8.74 -12.74
C ARG A 66 -12.22 -9.61 -11.60
N GLN A 67 -11.34 -10.25 -10.84
CA GLN A 67 -11.67 -10.92 -9.57
C GLN A 67 -11.62 -9.96 -8.37
N ALA A 68 -10.99 -8.80 -8.55
CA ALA A 68 -11.01 -7.66 -7.65
C ALA A 68 -11.16 -6.35 -8.44
N ASP A 69 -11.68 -5.30 -7.79
CA ASP A 69 -11.96 -4.02 -8.42
C ASP A 69 -10.78 -3.03 -8.34
N GLY A 70 -9.78 -3.32 -7.50
CA GLY A 70 -8.60 -2.48 -7.36
C GLY A 70 -7.57 -3.04 -6.38
N LEU A 71 -6.39 -2.43 -6.40
CA LEU A 71 -5.23 -2.80 -5.59
C LEU A 71 -4.80 -1.66 -4.66
N ILE A 72 -4.49 -2.00 -3.41
CA ILE A 72 -3.74 -1.15 -2.48
C ILE A 72 -2.41 -1.84 -2.18
N GLN A 73 -1.31 -1.19 -2.52
CA GLN A 73 0.04 -1.68 -2.31
C GLN A 73 0.72 -0.89 -1.18
N LEU A 74 1.23 -1.57 -0.16
CA LEU A 74 1.83 -0.95 1.03
C LEU A 74 3.37 -0.97 1.03
N ARG A 75 4.00 -1.37 -0.09
CA ARG A 75 5.44 -1.27 -0.32
C ARG A 75 5.76 -0.46 -1.57
N ALA A 76 6.99 0.04 -1.69
CA ALA A 76 7.47 0.76 -2.87
C ALA A 76 7.73 -0.18 -4.07
N TYR A 77 6.68 -0.76 -4.63
CA TYR A 77 6.74 -1.62 -5.81
C TYR A 77 5.50 -1.55 -6.68
N ASP A 78 5.71 -1.63 -7.98
CA ASP A 78 4.65 -1.68 -8.98
C ASP A 78 4.52 -3.11 -9.54
N PRO A 79 3.49 -3.88 -9.13
CA PRO A 79 3.30 -5.24 -9.64
C PRO A 79 2.72 -5.28 -11.06
N PHE A 80 2.46 -4.13 -11.69
CA PHE A 80 1.93 -4.02 -13.05
C PHE A 80 2.98 -3.57 -14.07
N THR A 81 4.27 -3.60 -13.74
CA THR A 81 5.37 -3.16 -14.63
C THR A 81 5.41 -3.85 -16.00
N SER A 82 4.84 -5.06 -16.12
CA SER A 82 4.74 -5.79 -17.39
C SER A 82 3.61 -5.32 -18.31
N LEU A 83 2.67 -4.50 -17.83
CA LEU A 83 1.53 -3.99 -18.58
C LEU A 83 1.91 -2.70 -19.33
N ASN A 84 2.76 -2.81 -20.35
CA ASN A 84 3.10 -1.69 -21.21
C ASN A 84 2.01 -1.46 -22.27
N GLY A 85 1.31 -0.32 -22.22
CA GLY A 85 0.39 0.14 -23.27
C GLY A 85 -1.09 -0.24 -23.10
N GLU A 86 -1.45 -1.03 -22.07
CA GLU A 86 -2.85 -1.33 -21.73
C GLU A 86 -3.42 -0.33 -20.71
N SER A 87 -4.74 -0.23 -20.62
CA SER A 87 -5.40 0.50 -19.54
C SER A 87 -5.03 -0.12 -18.20
N ARG A 88 -4.16 0.55 -17.44
CA ARG A 88 -3.65 0.04 -16.17
C ARG A 88 -4.80 -0.24 -15.18
N PRO A 89 -4.77 -1.39 -14.47
CA PRO A 89 -5.75 -1.66 -13.43
C PRO A 89 -5.73 -0.60 -12.32
N PRO A 90 -6.87 -0.31 -11.66
CA PRO A 90 -6.92 0.65 -10.56
C PRO A 90 -5.99 0.25 -9.41
N MET A 91 -5.07 1.15 -9.04
CA MET A 91 -4.10 0.92 -7.98
C MET A 91 -3.85 2.20 -7.18
N VAL A 92 -3.61 2.05 -5.88
CA VAL A 92 -3.05 3.07 -4.99
C VAL A 92 -1.83 2.50 -4.28
N ASN A 93 -0.73 3.25 -4.27
CA ASN A 93 0.41 2.96 -3.40
C ASN A 93 0.27 3.72 -2.08
N ALA A 94 0.66 3.13 -0.95
CA ALA A 94 0.61 3.79 0.34
C ALA A 94 1.81 3.44 1.23
N CYS A 95 2.06 4.29 2.22
CA CYS A 95 3.13 4.19 3.23
C CYS A 95 4.55 4.41 2.68
N GLU A 96 4.98 3.55 1.75
CA GLU A 96 6.33 3.59 1.18
C GLU A 96 6.38 4.42 -0.11
N VAL A 97 7.55 4.98 -0.41
CA VAL A 97 7.72 5.90 -1.55
C VAL A 97 8.21 5.17 -2.78
N LEU A 98 7.41 5.18 -3.83
CA LEU A 98 7.86 4.99 -5.21
C LEU A 98 8.26 6.37 -5.75
N ASP A 99 9.53 6.57 -6.10
CA ASP A 99 10.04 7.85 -6.59
C ASP A 99 9.36 8.29 -7.90
N GLU A 100 9.01 7.32 -8.76
CA GLU A 100 8.25 7.51 -10.00
C GLU A 100 6.98 6.66 -9.97
N ALA A 101 6.06 6.96 -9.05
CA ALA A 101 4.82 6.18 -8.93
C ALA A 101 3.91 6.37 -10.16
N PRO A 102 3.60 5.33 -10.94
CA PRO A 102 2.66 5.41 -12.05
C PRO A 102 1.18 5.45 -11.59
N CYS A 103 0.95 5.66 -10.28
CA CYS A 103 -0.35 5.60 -9.64
C CYS A 103 -0.45 6.60 -8.47
N PRO A 104 -1.67 6.94 -8.02
CA PRO A 104 -1.87 7.75 -6.82
C PRO A 104 -1.14 7.15 -5.62
N THR A 105 -0.45 8.02 -4.86
CA THR A 105 0.34 7.61 -3.70
C THR A 105 -0.10 8.36 -2.44
N VAL A 106 -0.33 7.62 -1.35
CA VAL A 106 -0.62 8.16 -0.01
C VAL A 106 0.60 7.95 0.88
N LYS A 107 1.36 9.02 1.16
CA LYS A 107 2.60 8.96 1.95
C LYS A 107 2.66 10.06 3.00
N LEU A 108 3.44 9.80 4.06
CA LEU A 108 3.86 10.84 4.99
C LEU A 108 4.99 11.66 4.38
N ASP A 109 5.01 12.97 4.63
CA ASP A 109 6.21 13.77 4.38
C ASP A 109 7.27 13.47 5.45
N ASN A 110 8.00 12.38 5.23
CA ASN A 110 9.07 11.92 6.12
C ASN A 110 10.18 12.98 6.28
N ARG A 111 10.41 13.82 5.26
CA ARG A 111 11.42 14.89 5.30
C ARG A 111 10.96 16.00 6.24
N ALA A 112 9.72 16.46 6.10
CA ALA A 112 9.14 17.46 7.01
C ALA A 112 9.03 16.92 8.44
N ALA A 113 8.65 15.65 8.62
CA ALA A 113 8.58 15.01 9.92
C ALA A 113 9.96 14.93 10.60
N ALA A 114 10.98 14.44 9.89
CA ALA A 114 12.34 14.36 10.42
C ALA A 114 12.91 15.74 10.76
N ARG A 115 12.64 16.75 9.91
CA ARG A 115 13.00 18.14 10.16
C ARG A 115 12.34 18.67 11.44
N THR A 116 11.03 18.49 11.57
CA THR A 116 10.24 18.95 12.72
C THR A 116 10.78 18.37 14.04
N VAL A 117 11.05 17.06 14.08
CA VAL A 117 11.62 16.40 15.27
C VAL A 117 13.03 16.92 15.57
N THR A 118 13.86 17.11 14.56
CA THR A 118 15.23 17.61 14.75
C THR A 118 15.24 19.06 15.23
N GLU A 119 14.41 19.93 14.65
CA GLU A 119 14.23 21.33 15.08
C GLU A 119 13.73 21.41 16.52
N HIS A 120 12.80 20.52 16.92
CA HIS A 120 12.36 20.42 18.30
C HIS A 120 13.52 20.09 19.26
N LEU A 121 14.36 19.09 18.94
CA LEU A 121 15.54 18.76 19.76
C LEU A 121 16.54 19.92 19.85
N LEU A 122 16.77 20.63 18.74
CA LEU A 122 17.64 21.80 18.71
C LEU A 122 17.09 22.93 19.60
N SER A 123 15.77 23.14 19.62
CA SER A 123 15.09 24.13 20.45
C SER A 123 15.22 23.83 21.95
N LEU A 124 15.35 22.55 22.32
CA LEU A 124 15.63 22.10 23.68
C LEU A 124 17.12 22.22 24.07
N GLY A 125 17.98 22.71 23.18
CA GLY A 125 19.41 22.93 23.43
C GLY A 125 20.31 21.73 23.09
N HIS A 126 19.76 20.63 22.57
CA HIS A 126 20.59 19.50 22.13
C HIS A 126 21.45 19.89 20.91
N ARG A 127 22.70 19.40 20.88
CA ARG A 127 23.67 19.70 19.80
C ARG A 127 24.36 18.46 19.24
N ARG A 128 24.43 17.37 20.01
CA ARG A 128 24.96 16.07 19.57
C ARG A 128 23.78 15.12 19.39
N ILE A 129 23.28 15.04 18.15
CA ILE A 129 22.09 14.26 17.80
C ILE A 129 22.52 13.05 16.96
N GLY A 130 22.16 11.85 17.40
CA GLY A 130 22.36 10.61 16.64
C GLY A 130 21.05 10.15 15.98
N MET A 131 21.16 9.47 14.84
CA MET A 131 20.01 8.87 14.13
C MET A 131 20.13 7.36 14.13
N ILE A 132 19.10 6.68 14.66
CA ILE A 132 18.92 5.24 14.52
C ILE A 132 17.82 5.05 13.48
N LYS A 133 18.11 4.31 12.40
CA LYS A 133 17.16 4.08 11.31
C LYS A 133 17.17 2.63 10.85
N GLY A 134 16.12 2.25 10.12
CA GLY A 134 16.04 0.97 9.44
C GLY A 134 17.12 0.81 8.35
N ARG A 135 17.21 -0.41 7.80
CA ARG A 135 18.13 -0.73 6.69
C ARG A 135 17.89 0.21 5.52
N ALA A 136 18.96 0.51 4.76
CA ALA A 136 18.86 1.35 3.57
C ALA A 136 18.01 0.71 2.45
N ILE A 137 17.83 -0.62 2.51
CA ILE A 137 17.01 -1.41 1.58
C ILE A 137 16.15 -2.32 2.46
N ALA A 138 14.83 -2.14 2.40
CA ALA A 138 13.89 -3.12 2.93
C ALA A 138 13.86 -4.32 1.96
N PRO A 139 13.95 -5.57 2.45
CA PRO A 139 13.79 -6.74 1.60
C PRO A 139 12.38 -6.82 0.99
#